data_AF-A0A8S9L181-F1
#
_entry.id   AF-A0A8S9L181-F1
#
_cell.length_a   1.000
_cell.length_b   1.000
_cell.length_c   1.000
_cell.angle_alpha   90.00
_cell.angle_beta   90.00
_cell.angle_gamma   90.00
#
_symmetry.space_group_name_H-M   'P 1'
#
loop_
_entity.id
_entity.type
_entity.pdbx_description
1 polymer ?
#
loop_
_entity_poly.entity_id
_entity_poly.type
_entity_poly.pdbx_seq_one_letter_code
_entity_poly.pdbx_strand_id
1 'polypeptide(L)'
;MEVSFNSFPDSVSQKQHNRSSIHDCIFFFRFRFRRPNGDNNNRYLYGYVFNRQRHDERLKRGGEQKSVVILSHAPYSSVFRPLLQIIGPLYFDVGNKAIEHVAGFVSLWPPPVPGMLMELPIGNATLKVNLPPPHSLPLENNGVLYEESASSMAPLLPTNQRSS
;
A
#
# COMPACT_ATOMS: atom_id res chain seq x y z
N MET A 1 15.85 -6.72 -0.93
CA MET A 1 15.61 -7.16 0.47
C MET A 1 14.63 -6.25 1.19
N GLU A 2 14.67 -4.93 0.97
CA GLU A 2 13.77 -3.97 1.67
C GLU A 2 12.29 -4.12 1.29
N VAL A 3 11.95 -4.31 0.00
CA VAL A 3 10.53 -4.42 -0.42
C VAL A 3 9.83 -5.62 0.21
N SER A 4 10.47 -6.80 0.22
CA SER A 4 9.90 -8.01 0.83
C SER A 4 9.70 -7.85 2.33
N PHE A 5 10.66 -7.24 3.03
CA PHE A 5 10.57 -7.00 4.47
C PHE A 5 9.42 -6.05 4.82
N ASN A 6 9.28 -4.95 4.08
CA ASN A 6 8.24 -3.94 4.33
C ASN A 6 6.88 -4.30 3.73
N SER A 7 6.74 -5.45 3.07
CA SER A 7 5.48 -5.85 2.43
C SER A 7 4.50 -6.58 3.35
N PHE A 8 4.86 -6.78 4.63
CA PHE A 8 4.04 -7.45 5.61
C PHE A 8 3.89 -6.57 6.87
N PRO A 9 2.69 -6.48 7.47
CA PRO A 9 2.49 -5.75 8.73
C PRO A 9 3.26 -6.40 9.89
N ASP A 10 3.86 -5.57 10.75
CA ASP A 10 4.72 -5.99 11.88
C ASP A 10 3.98 -6.75 13.00
N SER A 11 2.65 -6.77 13.00
CA SER A 11 1.85 -7.44 14.01
C SER A 11 0.55 -7.97 13.41
N VAL A 12 0.38 -9.28 13.47
CA VAL A 12 -0.93 -9.90 13.21
C VAL A 12 -1.26 -10.88 14.32
N SER A 13 -1.60 -10.34 15.49
CA SER A 13 -2.26 -11.11 16.54
C SER A 13 -3.77 -11.10 16.30
N GLN A 14 -4.23 -11.62 15.16
CA GLN A 14 -5.66 -11.84 14.97
C GLN A 14 -6.09 -13.06 15.78
N LYS A 15 -6.51 -12.80 17.01
CA LYS A 15 -7.37 -13.70 17.79
C LYS A 15 -8.74 -13.74 17.12
N GLN A 16 -8.89 -14.52 16.04
CA GLN A 16 -10.18 -14.74 15.42
C GLN A 16 -10.49 -16.23 15.33
N HIS A 17 -11.59 -16.60 15.99
CA HIS A 17 -12.09 -17.97 16.17
C HIS A 17 -12.68 -18.60 14.90
N ASN A 18 -12.43 -18.03 13.71
CA ASN A 18 -13.03 -18.50 12.48
C ASN A 18 -11.98 -19.20 11.60
N ARG A 19 -12.14 -20.51 11.43
CA ARG A 19 -11.14 -21.40 10.80
C ARG A 19 -10.81 -21.07 9.34
N SER A 20 -11.60 -20.23 8.66
CA SER A 20 -11.42 -19.85 7.25
C SER A 20 -11.53 -18.34 7.03
N SER A 21 -10.88 -17.52 7.88
CA SER A 21 -10.90 -16.08 7.69
C SER A 21 -9.87 -15.60 6.66
N ILE A 22 -10.31 -14.71 5.78
CA ILE A 22 -9.46 -13.92 4.87
C ILE A 22 -9.45 -12.48 5.38
N HIS A 23 -8.25 -11.91 5.51
CA HIS A 23 -8.05 -10.54 5.94
C HIS A 23 -7.18 -9.80 4.95
N ASP A 24 -7.74 -8.74 4.38
CA ASP A 24 -7.05 -7.84 3.47
C ASP A 24 -6.70 -6.55 4.21
N CYS A 25 -5.47 -6.09 4.08
CA CYS A 25 -5.05 -4.78 4.56
C CYS A 25 -4.27 -4.02 3.48
N ILE A 26 -4.45 -2.70 3.49
CA ILE A 26 -3.75 -1.79 2.58
C ILE A 26 -2.96 -0.79 3.42
N PHE A 27 -1.67 -0.69 3.14
CA PHE A 27 -0.78 0.24 3.80
C PHE A 27 0.29 0.71 2.81
N PHE A 28 1.16 1.61 3.27
CA PHE A 28 2.27 2.08 2.48
C PHE A 28 3.51 2.19 3.35
N PHE A 29 4.67 2.10 2.72
CA PHE A 29 5.96 2.34 3.32
C PHE A 29 6.80 3.22 2.40
N ARG A 30 7.87 3.80 2.93
CA ARG A 30 8.92 4.43 2.12
C ARG A 30 10.28 4.00 2.65
N PHE A 31 11.24 3.87 1.75
CA PHE A 31 12.63 3.62 2.13
C PHE A 31 13.56 4.45 1.26
N ARG A 32 14.77 4.67 1.74
CA ARG A 32 15.78 5.45 1.02
C ARG A 32 16.35 4.59 -0.10
N PHE A 33 16.12 5.01 -1.33
CA PHE A 33 16.65 4.35 -2.52
C PHE A 33 18.02 4.92 -2.85
N ARG A 34 19.06 4.11 -2.65
CA ARG A 34 20.43 4.44 -3.04
C ARG A 34 20.70 3.91 -4.44
N ARG A 35 21.01 4.80 -5.40
CA ARG A 35 21.49 4.35 -6.71
C ARG A 35 22.86 3.68 -6.56
N PRO A 36 23.16 2.61 -7.31
CA PRO A 36 24.46 1.94 -7.26
C PRO A 36 25.65 2.88 -7.53
N ASN A 37 25.44 3.95 -8.29
CA ASN A 37 26.49 4.87 -8.73
C ASN A 37 26.90 5.93 -7.69
N GLY A 38 26.56 5.78 -6.41
CA GLY A 38 27.04 6.67 -5.34
C GLY A 38 26.47 8.09 -5.37
N ASP A 39 25.42 8.32 -6.17
CA ASP A 39 24.74 9.60 -6.23
C ASP A 39 23.99 9.80 -4.91
N ASN A 40 24.52 10.70 -4.06
CA ASN A 40 24.04 10.97 -2.70
C ASN A 40 22.67 11.65 -2.64
N ASN A 41 21.93 11.68 -3.75
CA ASN A 41 20.58 12.19 -3.77
C ASN A 41 19.68 11.18 -3.02
N ASN A 42 19.41 11.48 -1.76
CA ASN A 42 18.66 10.65 -0.81
C ASN A 42 17.18 10.61 -1.19
N ARG A 43 16.87 9.91 -2.29
CA ARG A 43 15.53 9.76 -2.83
C ARG A 43 14.78 8.66 -2.10
N TYR A 44 13.49 8.87 -1.87
CA TYR A 44 12.63 7.83 -1.34
C TYR A 44 12.01 7.02 -2.48
N LEU A 45 11.86 5.72 -2.25
CA LEU A 45 10.94 4.88 -3.02
C LEU A 45 9.73 4.59 -2.13
N TYR A 46 8.54 4.80 -2.69
CA TYR A 46 7.26 4.59 -2.02
C TYR A 46 6.70 3.23 -2.43
N GLY A 47 6.37 2.40 -1.45
CA GLY A 47 5.70 1.13 -1.65
C GLY A 47 4.26 1.22 -1.16
N TYR A 48 3.31 0.85 -2.01
CA TYR A 48 1.90 0.72 -1.68
C TYR A 48 1.56 -0.77 -1.69
N VAL A 49 0.98 -1.27 -0.61
CA VAL A 49 0.86 -2.70 -0.34
C VAL A 49 -0.59 -3.09 -0.16
N PHE A 50 -1.01 -4.15 -0.84
CA PHE A 50 -2.21 -4.92 -0.54
C PHE A 50 -1.72 -6.26 -0.03
N ASN A 51 -1.99 -6.54 1.23
CA ASN A 51 -1.60 -7.79 1.88
C ASN A 51 -2.86 -8.60 2.19
N ARG A 52 -2.88 -9.86 1.77
CA ARG A 52 -3.91 -10.82 2.13
C ARG A 52 -3.32 -11.86 3.07
N GLN A 53 -4.04 -12.11 4.15
CA GLN A 53 -3.79 -13.19 5.09
C GLN A 53 -4.96 -14.15 5.05
N ARG A 54 -4.67 -15.44 4.85
CA ARG A 54 -5.66 -16.49 4.93
C ARG A 54 -5.28 -17.44 6.03
N HIS A 55 -6.16 -17.61 7.00
CA HIS A 55 -6.02 -18.65 8.00
C HIS A 55 -6.32 -20.02 7.35
N ASP A 56 -5.43 -20.98 7.57
CA ASP A 56 -5.56 -22.34 7.07
C ASP A 56 -4.82 -23.31 7.99
N GLU A 57 -5.55 -24.00 8.86
CA GLU A 57 -5.00 -24.97 9.84
C GLU A 57 -4.29 -26.15 9.16
N ARG A 58 -4.56 -26.40 7.87
CA ARG A 58 -3.92 -27.49 7.12
C ARG A 58 -2.46 -27.15 6.77
N LEU A 59 -2.11 -25.87 6.81
CA LEU A 59 -0.74 -25.40 6.59
C LEU A 59 0.05 -25.46 7.90
N LYS A 60 1.34 -25.85 7.81
CA LYS A 60 2.24 -26.00 8.97
C LYS A 60 2.35 -24.76 9.87
N ARG A 61 2.03 -23.57 9.34
CA ARG A 61 2.12 -22.28 10.04
C ARG A 61 0.75 -21.70 10.41
N GLY A 62 -0.34 -22.45 10.19
CA GLY A 62 -1.71 -22.01 10.49
C GLY A 62 -2.31 -21.01 9.49
N GLY A 63 -1.60 -20.67 8.42
CA GLY A 63 -2.09 -19.78 7.37
C GLY A 63 -1.05 -19.44 6.31
N GLU A 64 -1.48 -18.63 5.36
CA GLU A 64 -0.65 -18.03 4.32
C GLU A 64 -0.79 -16.51 4.32
N GLN A 65 0.27 -15.83 3.90
CA GLN A 65 0.28 -14.39 3.77
C GLN A 65 1.03 -14.00 2.49
N LYS A 66 0.42 -13.11 1.71
CA LYS A 66 0.97 -12.68 0.42
C LYS A 66 0.62 -11.23 0.14
N SER A 67 1.52 -10.54 -0.56
CA SER A 67 1.37 -9.11 -0.86
C SER A 67 1.51 -8.81 -2.34
N VAL A 68 0.70 -7.86 -2.81
CA VAL A 68 0.88 -7.15 -4.09
C VAL A 68 1.40 -5.76 -3.75
N VAL A 69 2.51 -5.35 -4.38
CA VAL A 69 3.18 -4.09 -4.06
C VAL A 69 3.36 -3.26 -5.32
N ILE A 70 2.92 -2.01 -5.29
CA ILE A 70 3.25 -1.00 -6.30
C ILE A 70 4.38 -0.13 -5.77
N LEU A 71 5.44 0.03 -6.55
CA LEU A 71 6.56 0.90 -6.24
C LEU A 71 6.50 2.17 -7.10
N SER A 72 6.74 3.32 -6.49
CA SER A 72 6.73 4.61 -7.17
C SER A 72 7.80 5.53 -6.62
N HIS A 73 8.35 6.38 -7.48
CA HIS A 73 9.22 7.49 -7.08
C HIS A 73 8.42 8.71 -6.58
N ALA A 74 7.12 8.78 -6.88
CA ALA A 74 6.23 9.85 -6.43
C ALA A 74 5.14 9.30 -5.47
N PRO A 75 4.82 10.01 -4.38
CA PRO A 75 3.86 9.56 -3.37
C PRO A 75 2.39 9.81 -3.78
N TYR A 76 1.95 9.34 -4.95
CA TYR A 76 0.58 9.50 -5.44
C TYR A 76 -0.41 8.52 -4.80
N SER A 77 -0.62 8.65 -3.49
CA SER A 77 -1.52 7.78 -2.72
C SER A 77 -2.95 7.77 -3.26
N SER A 78 -3.44 8.90 -3.78
CA SER A 78 -4.75 9.02 -4.42
C SER A 78 -4.90 8.21 -5.71
N VAL A 79 -3.79 7.82 -6.34
CA VAL A 79 -3.75 6.95 -7.52
C VAL A 79 -3.56 5.50 -7.10
N PHE A 80 -2.51 5.23 -6.31
CA PHE A 80 -2.08 3.87 -6.07
C PHE A 80 -2.96 3.12 -5.08
N ARG A 81 -3.54 3.79 -4.06
CA ARG A 81 -4.47 3.11 -3.13
C ARG A 81 -5.71 2.54 -3.84
N PRO A 82 -6.48 3.33 -4.62
CA PRO A 82 -7.63 2.78 -5.33
C PRO A 82 -7.22 1.77 -6.42
N LEU A 83 -6.08 1.98 -7.09
CA LEU A 83 -5.54 0.98 -8.02
C LEU A 83 -5.25 -0.36 -7.32
N LEU A 84 -4.65 -0.33 -6.12
CA LEU A 84 -4.41 -1.52 -5.29
C LEU A 84 -5.70 -2.21 -4.83
N GLN A 85 -6.75 -1.45 -4.54
CA GLN A 85 -8.06 -2.02 -4.21
C GLN A 85 -8.67 -2.81 -5.39
N ILE A 86 -8.25 -2.53 -6.62
CA ILE A 86 -8.66 -3.25 -7.83
C ILE A 86 -7.72 -4.43 -8.11
N ILE A 87 -6.42 -4.17 -8.30
CA ILE A 87 -5.44 -5.21 -8.68
C ILE A 87 -5.20 -6.23 -7.56
N GLY A 88 -5.33 -5.83 -6.28
CA GLY A 88 -5.13 -6.71 -5.12
C GLY A 88 -6.04 -7.93 -5.19
N PRO A 89 -7.37 -7.77 -5.07
CA PRO A 89 -8.32 -8.87 -5.21
C PRO A 89 -8.17 -9.64 -6.53
N LEU A 90 -8.06 -8.93 -7.66
CA LEU A 90 -7.91 -9.56 -8.98
C LEU A 90 -6.68 -10.47 -9.06
N TYR A 91 -5.56 -10.08 -8.46
CA TYR A 91 -4.36 -10.90 -8.43
C TYR A 91 -4.58 -12.21 -7.65
N PHE A 92 -5.36 -12.18 -6.57
CA PHE A 92 -5.69 -13.40 -5.84
C PHE A 92 -6.68 -14.31 -6.57
N ASP A 93 -7.44 -13.76 -7.52
CA ASP A 93 -8.39 -14.53 -8.33
C ASP A 93 -7.73 -15.12 -9.60
N VAL A 94 -6.97 -14.31 -10.35
CA VAL A 94 -6.43 -14.69 -11.68
C VAL A 94 -4.90 -14.61 -11.79
N GLY A 95 -4.20 -14.27 -10.70
CA GLY A 95 -2.74 -14.26 -10.64
C GLY A 95 -2.10 -13.15 -11.50
N ASN A 96 -0.95 -13.47 -12.09
CA ASN A 96 -0.13 -12.51 -12.85
C ASN A 96 -0.88 -11.84 -14.02
N LYS A 97 -1.91 -12.50 -14.58
CA LYS A 97 -2.77 -11.93 -15.62
C LYS A 97 -3.43 -10.62 -15.17
N ALA A 98 -3.76 -10.49 -13.89
CA ALA A 98 -4.29 -9.25 -13.33
C ALA A 98 -3.28 -8.11 -13.44
N ILE A 99 -2.00 -8.40 -13.17
CA ILE A 99 -0.92 -7.42 -13.22
C ILE A 99 -0.69 -6.96 -14.66
N GLU A 100 -0.56 -7.91 -15.59
CA GLU A 100 -0.38 -7.62 -17.01
C GLU A 100 -1.53 -6.78 -17.57
N HIS A 101 -2.76 -7.15 -17.22
CA HIS A 101 -3.96 -6.44 -17.67
C HIS A 101 -4.03 -5.01 -17.13
N VAL A 102 -3.83 -4.82 -15.82
CA VAL A 102 -3.82 -3.49 -15.19
C VAL A 102 -2.67 -2.63 -15.71
N ALA A 103 -1.47 -3.21 -15.89
CA ALA A 103 -0.32 -2.51 -16.46
C ALA A 103 -0.60 -2.01 -17.88
N GLY A 104 -1.36 -2.77 -18.67
CA GLY A 104 -1.82 -2.36 -20.00
C GLY A 104 -2.71 -1.11 -20.00
N PHE A 105 -3.50 -0.88 -18.95
CA PHE A 105 -4.26 0.38 -18.82
C PHE A 105 -3.40 1.51 -18.28
N VAL A 106 -2.54 1.24 -17.30
CA VAL A 106 -1.64 2.24 -16.70
C VAL A 106 -0.69 2.83 -17.74
N SER A 107 -0.24 2.03 -18.72
CA SER A 107 0.62 2.52 -19.80
C SER A 107 -0.06 3.51 -20.75
N LEU A 108 -1.40 3.54 -20.77
CA LEU A 108 -2.20 4.47 -21.56
C LEU A 108 -2.55 5.75 -20.80
N TRP A 109 -2.20 5.85 -19.52
CA TRP A 109 -2.50 7.03 -18.73
C TRP A 109 -1.69 8.24 -19.23
N PRO A 110 -2.30 9.44 -19.25
CA PRO A 110 -1.56 10.65 -19.55
C PRO A 110 -0.48 10.90 -18.48
N PRO A 111 0.58 11.65 -18.81
CA PRO A 111 1.58 12.05 -17.83
C PRO A 111 0.92 12.72 -16.61
N PRO A 112 1.35 12.40 -15.38
CA PRO A 112 0.76 12.96 -14.18
C PRO A 112 0.95 14.47 -14.12
N VAL A 113 -0.13 15.22 -13.87
CA VAL A 113 -0.10 16.68 -13.70
C VAL A 113 -0.41 17.04 -12.23
N PRO A 114 0.61 17.38 -11.42
CA PRO A 114 0.43 17.70 -10.01
C PRO A 114 -0.60 18.82 -9.77
N GLY A 115 -1.42 18.69 -8.72
CA GLY A 115 -2.43 19.66 -8.35
C GLY A 115 -3.71 19.64 -9.21
N MET A 116 -3.80 18.73 -10.19
CA MET A 116 -4.99 18.60 -11.03
C MET A 116 -5.80 17.34 -10.71
N LEU A 117 -7.11 17.43 -10.97
CA LEU A 117 -7.97 16.27 -11.10
C LEU A 117 -7.66 15.58 -12.43
N MET A 118 -7.40 14.28 -12.37
CA MET A 118 -7.16 13.43 -13.53
C MET A 118 -8.20 12.32 -13.60
N GLU A 119 -8.59 11.95 -14.82
CA GLU A 119 -9.46 10.83 -15.10
C GLU A 119 -8.63 9.72 -15.76
N LEU A 120 -8.38 8.64 -15.01
CA LEU A 120 -7.48 7.57 -15.43
C LEU A 120 -8.29 6.33 -15.83
N PRO A 121 -8.25 5.89 -17.10
CA PRO A 121 -9.02 4.74 -17.55
C PRO A 121 -8.51 3.43 -16.93
N ILE A 122 -9.42 2.56 -16.49
CA ILE A 122 -9.09 1.22 -15.98
C ILE A 122 -10.19 0.23 -16.40
N GLY A 123 -9.96 -0.50 -17.48
CA GLY A 123 -11.01 -1.35 -18.07
C GLY A 123 -12.20 -0.53 -18.55
N ASN A 124 -13.38 -0.87 -18.05
CA ASN A 124 -14.65 -0.17 -18.31
C ASN A 124 -14.95 0.95 -17.29
N ALA A 125 -14.03 1.20 -16.36
CA ALA A 125 -14.17 2.21 -15.32
C ALA A 125 -13.15 3.34 -15.49
N THR A 126 -13.30 4.38 -14.68
CA THR A 126 -12.39 5.53 -14.67
C THR A 126 -12.11 5.93 -13.23
N LEU A 127 -10.83 6.02 -12.87
CA LEU A 127 -10.39 6.54 -11.58
C LEU A 127 -10.29 8.06 -11.66
N LYS A 128 -11.12 8.76 -10.89
CA LYS A 128 -11.02 10.21 -10.72
C LYS A 128 -10.13 10.51 -9.53
N VAL A 129 -8.95 11.06 -9.79
CA VAL A 129 -7.88 11.22 -8.79
C VAL A 129 -7.37 12.64 -8.77
N ASN A 130 -7.26 13.22 -7.58
CA ASN A 130 -6.59 14.51 -7.40
C ASN A 130 -5.13 14.26 -7.07
N LEU A 131 -4.23 14.75 -7.92
CA LEU A 131 -2.80 14.66 -7.62
C LEU A 131 -2.40 15.73 -6.61
N PRO A 132 -1.52 15.41 -5.65
CA PRO A 132 -0.97 16.40 -4.73
C PRO A 132 -0.28 17.53 -5.52
N PRO A 133 -0.41 18.81 -5.09
CA PRO A 133 0.28 19.91 -5.74
C PRO A 133 1.81 19.79 -5.59
N PRO A 134 2.61 20.39 -6.49
CA PRO A 134 4.07 20.23 -6.51
C PRO A 134 4.77 20.50 -5.18
N HIS A 135 4.30 21.50 -4.42
CA HIS A 135 4.89 21.90 -3.14
C HIS A 135 4.60 20.91 -1.99
N SER A 136 3.58 20.07 -2.13
CA SER A 136 3.25 19.03 -1.14
C SER A 136 3.97 17.71 -1.41
N LEU A 137 4.56 17.57 -2.60
CA LEU A 137 5.46 16.48 -2.87
C LEU A 137 6.77 16.74 -2.11
N PRO A 138 7.34 15.72 -1.45
CA PRO A 138 8.59 15.88 -0.73
C PRO A 138 9.64 16.44 -1.69
N LEU A 139 10.08 17.66 -1.38
CA LEU A 139 11.06 18.41 -2.17
C LEU A 139 12.33 17.55 -2.29
N GLU A 140 12.92 17.46 -3.48
CA GLU A 140 14.20 16.77 -3.71
C GLU A 140 15.40 17.44 -2.99
N ASN A 141 15.18 18.28 -1.96
CA ASN A 141 16.25 18.96 -1.26
C ASN A 141 16.03 19.02 0.26
N ASN A 142 16.98 18.40 0.98
CA ASN A 142 17.24 18.45 2.42
C ASN A 142 16.15 18.03 3.41
N GLY A 143 16.15 16.74 3.75
CA GLY A 143 16.37 16.33 5.14
C GLY A 143 15.31 16.60 6.21
N VAL A 144 14.10 17.05 5.87
CA VAL A 144 13.03 17.21 6.88
C VAL A 144 12.08 16.02 6.84
N LEU A 145 12.18 15.19 7.87
CA LEU A 145 11.29 14.07 8.16
C LEU A 145 9.92 14.63 8.57
N TYR A 146 8.98 14.72 7.63
CA TYR A 146 7.57 14.83 7.99
C TYR A 146 7.08 13.42 8.35
N GLU A 147 6.89 13.21 9.66
CA GLU A 147 6.21 12.07 10.26
C GLU A 147 4.71 12.40 10.26
N GLU A 148 4.04 12.13 9.13
CA GLU A 148 2.58 12.23 9.06
C GLU A 148 1.99 10.90 9.54
N SER A 149 1.71 10.89 10.85
CA SER A 149 0.69 10.12 11.55
C SER A 149 0.26 8.79 10.93
N ALA A 150 0.91 7.71 11.36
CA ALA A 150 0.21 6.44 11.50
C ALA A 150 -0.88 6.64 12.56
N SER A 151 -2.13 6.81 12.14
CA SER A 151 -3.29 6.81 13.04
C SER A 151 -3.38 5.45 13.72
N SER A 152 -2.90 5.37 14.96
CA SER A 152 -3.14 4.24 15.86
C SER A 152 -4.45 4.52 16.60
N MET A 153 -5.58 4.13 16.00
CA MET A 153 -6.83 4.04 16.74
C MET A 153 -6.74 2.82 17.66
N ALA A 154 -6.33 3.02 18.91
CA ALA A 154 -6.45 2.03 19.96
C ALA A 154 -7.93 1.95 20.42
N PRO A 155 -8.50 0.76 20.66
CA PRO A 155 -9.83 0.65 21.23
C PRO A 155 -9.84 1.07 22.70
N LEU A 156 -10.78 1.95 23.06
CA LEU A 156 -11.03 2.36 24.44
C LEU A 156 -11.49 1.15 25.27
N LEU A 157 -10.75 0.82 26.33
CA LEU A 157 -11.15 -0.15 27.34
C LEU A 157 -12.22 0.46 28.27
N PRO A 158 -13.31 -0.26 28.60
CA PRO A 158 -14.28 0.21 29.58
C PRO A 158 -13.70 0.11 31.01
N THR A 159 -13.75 1.23 31.73
CA THR A 159 -13.37 1.37 33.14
C THR A 159 -14.38 0.65 34.03
N ASN A 160 -14.02 -0.51 34.57
CA ASN A 160 -14.78 -1.14 35.66
C ASN A 160 -14.46 -0.42 36.97
N GLN A 161 -15.37 0.42 37.45
CA GLN A 161 -15.37 0.88 38.84
C GLN A 161 -15.96 -0.23 39.72
N ARG A 162 -15.12 -0.85 40.55
CA ARG A 162 -15.56 -1.53 41.78
C ARG A 162 -15.68 -0.44 42.87
N SER A 163 -16.89 -0.17 43.32
CA SER A 163 -17.12 0.49 44.62
C SER A 163 -17.31 -0.59 45.69
N SER A 164 -16.47 -0.51 46.71
CA SER A 164 -16.63 -1.17 48.00
C SER A 164 -17.83 -0.64 48.77
#